data_AF-A0A1Y1SDS4-F1
#
_entry.id   AF-A0A1Y1SDS4-F1
#
_cell.length_a   1.000
_cell.length_b   1.000
_cell.length_c   1.000
_cell.angle_alpha   90.00
_cell.angle_beta   90.00
_cell.angle_gamma   90.00
#
_symmetry.space_group_name_H-M   'P 1'
#
loop_
_entity.id
_entity.type
_entity.pdbx_description
1 polymer ?
#
loop_
_entity_poly.entity_id
_entity_poly.type
_entity_poly.pdbx_seq_one_letter_code
_entity_poly.pdbx_strand_id
1 'polypeptide(L)'
;MPVYNIASRQPLPYATRKKTADAITNIHCDLTGAPAEFVNVVFMHGHPIQGGKALGVLCNVRKGGNRNNELTEELRLKVHQGVAQATGIDESDMLTSVLGFPASWAMEGGEILPEPGQEDEWLNRT
;
A
#
# COMPACT_ATOMS: atom_id res chain seq x y z
N MET A 1 6.52 -7.67 0.32
CA MET A 1 6.40 -6.43 1.10
C MET A 1 6.00 -5.22 0.26
N PRO A 2 4.70 -4.88 0.11
CA PRO A 2 4.34 -3.52 -0.22
C PRO A 2 4.47 -2.60 0.99
N VAL A 3 4.84 -1.34 0.77
CA VAL A 3 4.81 -0.28 1.80
C VAL A 3 3.90 0.83 1.32
N TYR A 4 2.85 1.10 2.09
CA TYR A 4 1.88 2.17 1.88
C TYR A 4 2.17 3.32 2.85
N ASN A 5 2.65 4.43 2.31
CA ASN A 5 2.83 5.66 3.06
C ASN A 5 1.55 6.50 2.95
N ILE A 6 0.89 6.73 4.08
CA ILE A 6 -0.28 7.60 4.22
C ILE A 6 0.18 8.90 4.86
N ALA A 7 0.35 9.95 4.05
CA ALA A 7 0.69 11.28 4.51
C ALA A 7 -0.57 12.14 4.63
N SER A 8 -0.73 12.85 5.73
CA SER A 8 -1.91 13.69 6.00
C SER A 8 -1.50 15.07 6.51
N ARG A 9 -2.30 16.09 6.21
CA ARG A 9 -2.07 17.44 6.75
C ARG A 9 -2.32 17.51 8.25
N GLN A 10 -3.33 16.79 8.72
CA GLN A 10 -3.76 16.72 10.12
C GLN A 10 -3.71 15.28 10.61
N PRO A 11 -3.47 15.04 11.91
CA PRO A 11 -3.41 13.69 12.44
C PRO A 11 -4.76 12.96 12.30
N LEU A 12 -4.71 11.71 11.85
CA LEU A 12 -5.88 10.83 11.79
C LEU A 12 -6.09 10.10 13.13
N PRO A 13 -7.34 9.99 13.62
CA PRO A 13 -7.64 9.17 14.80
C PRO A 13 -7.15 7.74 14.65
N TYR A 14 -6.77 7.10 15.75
CA TYR A 14 -6.26 5.72 15.72
C TYR A 14 -7.26 4.75 15.07
N ALA A 15 -8.56 4.86 15.41
CA ALA A 15 -9.60 4.03 14.81
C ALA A 15 -9.66 4.18 13.29
N THR A 16 -9.53 5.42 12.79
CA THR A 16 -9.45 5.70 11.34
C THR A 16 -8.21 5.08 10.74
N ARG A 17 -7.03 5.25 11.35
CA ARG A 17 -5.79 4.63 10.87
C ARG A 17 -5.89 3.11 10.80
N LYS A 18 -6.47 2.47 11.83
CA LYS A 18 -6.69 1.03 11.84
C LYS A 18 -7.61 0.61 10.69
N LYS A 19 -8.78 1.27 10.55
CA LYS A 19 -9.73 0.99 9.46
C LYS A 19 -9.08 1.15 8.07
N THR A 20 -8.28 2.20 7.89
CA THR A 20 -7.54 2.43 6.65
C THR A 20 -6.49 1.36 6.38
N ALA A 21 -5.74 0.93 7.40
CA ALA A 21 -4.77 -0.15 7.26
C ALA A 21 -5.45 -1.47 6.89
N ASP A 22 -6.54 -1.83 7.59
CA ASP A 22 -7.31 -3.04 7.30
C ASP A 22 -7.84 -3.02 5.85
N ALA A 23 -8.37 -1.88 5.38
CA ALA A 23 -8.87 -1.73 4.02
C ALA A 23 -7.76 -1.90 2.96
N ILE A 24 -6.61 -1.25 3.15
CA ILE A 24 -5.46 -1.37 2.25
C ILE A 24 -4.95 -2.81 2.20
N THR A 25 -4.81 -3.45 3.36
CA THR A 25 -4.35 -4.84 3.46
C THR A 25 -5.27 -5.78 2.71
N ASN A 26 -6.58 -5.69 2.93
CA ASN A 26 -7.55 -6.53 2.23
C ASN A 26 -7.48 -6.32 0.71
N ILE A 27 -7.53 -5.06 0.25
CA ILE A 27 -7.46 -4.74 -1.19
C ILE A 27 -6.17 -5.28 -1.82
N HIS A 28 -5.02 -5.12 -1.15
CA HIS A 28 -3.75 -5.61 -1.67
C HIS A 28 -3.71 -7.13 -1.75
N CYS A 29 -4.17 -7.81 -0.70
CA CYS A 29 -4.19 -9.27 -0.64
C CYS A 29 -5.14 -9.83 -1.71
N ASP A 30 -6.35 -9.30 -1.80
CA ASP A 30 -7.38 -9.75 -2.75
C ASP A 30 -6.92 -9.63 -4.20
N LEU A 31 -6.22 -8.53 -4.54
CA LEU A 31 -5.74 -8.31 -5.91
C LEU A 31 -4.46 -9.07 -6.22
N THR A 32 -3.51 -9.15 -5.29
CA THR A 32 -2.16 -9.64 -5.61
C THR A 32 -1.89 -11.07 -5.17
N GLY A 33 -2.71 -11.62 -4.26
CA GLY A 33 -2.47 -12.89 -3.59
C GLY A 33 -1.35 -12.85 -2.55
N ALA A 34 -0.74 -11.69 -2.28
CA ALA A 34 0.31 -11.59 -1.27
C ALA A 34 -0.25 -11.84 0.14
N PRO A 35 0.49 -12.55 1.00
CA PRO A 35 0.12 -12.69 2.41
C PRO A 35 0.03 -11.34 3.14
N ALA A 36 -0.94 -11.22 4.05
CA ALA A 36 -1.22 -9.98 4.78
C ALA A 36 -0.04 -9.50 5.65
N GLU A 37 0.78 -10.43 6.15
CA GLU A 37 1.97 -10.14 6.97
C GLU A 37 3.03 -9.30 6.23
N PHE A 38 3.03 -9.33 4.89
CA PHE A 38 3.93 -8.50 4.08
C PHE A 38 3.44 -7.05 3.92
N VAL A 39 2.18 -6.75 4.24
CA VAL A 39 1.58 -5.45 3.96
C VAL A 39 1.88 -4.46 5.08
N ASN A 40 2.73 -3.48 4.77
CA ASN A 40 3.11 -2.44 5.71
C ASN A 40 2.36 -1.13 5.40
N VAL A 41 1.66 -0.57 6.39
CA VAL A 41 0.96 0.71 6.28
C VAL A 41 1.50 1.70 7.32
N VAL A 42 2.12 2.77 6.84
CA VAL A 42 2.81 3.77 7.65
C VAL A 42 2.05 5.09 7.56
N PHE A 43 1.67 5.64 8.71
CA PHE A 43 0.96 6.92 8.80
C PHE A 43 1.89 8.04 9.22
N MET A 44 1.91 9.12 8.44
CA MET A 44 2.60 10.36 8.71
C MET A 44 1.59 11.51 8.71
N HIS A 45 1.78 12.50 9.57
CA HIS A 45 0.92 13.68 9.64
C HIS A 45 1.75 14.96 9.72
N GLY A 46 1.12 16.12 9.52
CA GLY A 46 1.82 17.43 9.54
C GLY A 46 2.61 17.73 8.27
N HIS A 47 2.34 17.01 7.17
CA HIS A 47 3.05 17.19 5.90
C HIS A 47 2.16 17.89 4.87
N PRO A 48 2.68 18.86 4.10
CA PRO A 48 1.95 19.41 2.96
C PRO A 48 1.83 18.36 1.85
N ILE A 49 0.64 18.23 1.27
CA ILE A 49 0.38 17.39 0.10
C ILE A 49 0.24 18.29 -1.12
N GLN A 50 0.76 17.83 -2.26
CA GLN A 50 0.68 18.55 -3.54
C GLN A 50 -0.77 18.93 -3.85
N GLY A 51 -0.96 20.15 -4.37
CA GLY A 51 -2.30 20.67 -4.71
C GLY A 51 -3.17 20.99 -3.50
N GLY A 52 -2.60 21.09 -2.29
CA GLY A 52 -3.33 21.44 -1.07
C GLY A 52 -4.18 20.32 -0.49
N LYS A 53 -4.02 19.09 -0.99
CA LYS A 53 -4.86 17.94 -0.67
C LYS A 53 -4.78 17.56 0.82
N ALA A 54 -5.85 17.04 1.39
CA ALA A 54 -5.88 16.61 2.78
C ALA A 54 -4.99 15.39 3.05
N LEU A 55 -4.90 14.46 2.09
CA LEU A 55 -4.22 13.19 2.25
C LEU A 55 -3.55 12.72 0.95
N GLY A 56 -2.36 12.14 1.07
CA GLY A 56 -1.62 11.50 0.00
C GLY A 56 -1.27 10.05 0.34
N VAL A 57 -1.42 9.18 -0.65
CA VAL A 57 -1.06 7.75 -0.56
C VAL A 57 0.06 7.49 -1.56
N LEU A 58 1.20 7.01 -1.06
CA LEU A 58 2.30 6.52 -1.89
C LEU A 58 2.56 5.05 -1.58
N CYS A 59 2.31 4.20 -2.56
CA CYS A 59 2.53 2.77 -2.46
C CYS A 59 3.74 2.33 -3.28
N ASN A 60 4.58 1.48 -2.69
CA ASN A 60 5.60 0.74 -3.41
C ASN A 60 5.15 -0.72 -3.56
N VAL A 61 5.14 -1.23 -4.80
CA VAL A 61 4.74 -2.61 -5.11
C VAL A 61 5.86 -3.31 -5.88
N ARG A 62 6.13 -4.58 -5.58
CA ARG A 62 7.10 -5.37 -6.35
C ARG A 62 6.59 -5.61 -7.77
N LYS A 63 7.42 -5.37 -8.79
CA LYS A 63 7.13 -5.70 -10.19
C LYS A 63 7.32 -7.20 -10.42
N GLY A 64 6.62 -7.75 -11.41
CA GLY A 64 6.73 -9.16 -11.82
C GLY A 64 5.53 -10.02 -11.41
N GLY A 65 5.55 -11.28 -11.84
CA GLY A 65 4.44 -12.23 -11.63
C GLY A 65 3.14 -11.74 -12.25
N ASN A 66 2.07 -11.71 -11.45
CA ASN A 66 0.74 -11.24 -11.85
C ASN A 66 0.60 -9.71 -11.89
N ARG A 67 1.60 -8.94 -11.42
CA ARG A 67 1.50 -7.48 -11.25
C ARG A 67 1.80 -6.74 -12.56
N ASN A 68 0.90 -6.88 -13.53
CA ASN A 68 0.91 -6.15 -14.80
C ASN A 68 0.33 -4.73 -14.63
N ASN A 69 0.27 -3.97 -15.73
CA ASN A 69 -0.20 -2.58 -15.72
C ASN A 69 -1.67 -2.49 -15.32
N GLU A 70 -2.49 -3.44 -15.79
CA GLU A 70 -3.93 -3.50 -15.53
C GLU A 70 -4.20 -3.71 -14.04
N LEU A 71 -3.55 -4.69 -13.42
CA LEU A 71 -3.66 -4.95 -11.98
C LEU A 71 -3.12 -3.78 -11.16
N THR A 72 -2.02 -3.17 -11.59
CA THR A 72 -1.44 -2.00 -10.90
C THR A 72 -2.41 -0.80 -10.91
N GLU A 73 -3.09 -0.57 -12.02
CA GLU A 73 -4.10 0.49 -12.13
C GLU A 73 -5.36 0.18 -11.30
N GLU A 74 -5.84 -1.07 -11.34
CA GLU A 74 -6.95 -1.51 -10.49
C GLU A 74 -6.61 -1.36 -8.99
N LEU A 75 -5.39 -1.74 -8.60
CA LEU A 75 -4.89 -1.58 -7.24
C LEU A 75 -4.86 -0.10 -6.84
N ARG A 76 -4.36 0.79 -7.71
CA ARG A 76 -4.34 2.23 -7.46
C ARG A 76 -5.75 2.77 -7.22
N LEU A 77 -6.72 2.39 -8.07
CA LEU A 77 -8.09 2.86 -7.96
C LEU A 77 -8.79 2.34 -6.69
N LYS A 78 -8.71 1.03 -6.42
CA LYS A 78 -9.34 0.45 -5.23
C LYS A 78 -8.74 0.99 -3.94
N VAL A 79 -7.42 1.16 -3.88
CA VAL A 79 -6.77 1.78 -2.71
C VAL A 79 -7.24 3.22 -2.52
N HIS A 80 -7.34 4.01 -3.59
CA HIS A 80 -7.83 5.39 -3.51
C HIS A 80 -9.24 5.45 -2.88
N GLN A 81 -10.17 4.65 -3.40
CA GLN A 81 -11.55 4.57 -2.93
C GLN A 81 -11.65 4.01 -1.50
N GLY A 82 -10.92 2.93 -1.20
CA GLY A 82 -10.93 2.30 0.11
C GLY A 82 -10.37 3.21 1.20
N VAL A 83 -9.34 4.00 0.89
CA VAL A 83 -8.79 4.99 1.82
C VAL A 83 -9.76 6.15 2.01
N ALA A 84 -10.39 6.65 0.96
CA ALA A 84 -11.42 7.70 1.06
C ALA A 84 -12.59 7.24 1.95
N GLN A 85 -13.13 6.04 1.72
CA GLN A 85 -14.19 5.46 2.53
C GLN A 85 -13.77 5.19 3.99
N ALA A 86 -12.54 4.76 4.21
CA ALA A 86 -12.03 4.50 5.55
C ALA A 86 -11.84 5.80 6.36
N THR A 87 -11.35 6.85 5.70
CA THR A 87 -11.02 8.14 6.33
C THR A 87 -12.18 9.13 6.38
N GLY A 88 -13.15 9.00 5.48
CA GLY A 88 -14.20 9.99 5.26
C GLY A 88 -13.72 11.23 4.50
N ILE A 89 -12.50 11.21 3.96
CA ILE A 89 -11.97 12.28 3.11
C ILE A 89 -12.52 12.08 1.70
N ASP A 90 -12.89 13.17 1.04
CA ASP A 90 -13.37 13.15 -0.34
C ASP A 90 -12.28 12.66 -1.30
N GLU A 91 -12.63 11.80 -2.26
CA GLU A 91 -11.69 11.28 -3.26
C GLU A 91 -10.97 12.42 -4.02
N SER A 92 -11.70 13.51 -4.31
CA SER A 92 -11.13 14.69 -4.96
C SER A 92 -10.14 15.44 -4.09
N ASP A 93 -10.12 15.23 -2.77
CA ASP A 93 -9.17 15.82 -1.82
C ASP A 93 -8.02 14.86 -1.44
N MET A 94 -7.82 13.83 -2.26
CA MET A 94 -6.76 12.84 -2.08
C MET A 94 -5.86 12.71 -3.31
N LEU A 95 -4.61 12.27 -3.08
CA LEU A 95 -3.71 11.78 -4.13
C LEU A 95 -3.34 10.32 -3.85
N THR A 96 -3.18 9.54 -4.92
CA THR A 96 -2.77 8.13 -4.80
C THR A 96 -1.86 7.74 -5.95
N SER A 97 -0.65 7.31 -5.61
CA SER A 97 0.38 6.87 -6.55
C SER A 97 0.86 5.48 -6.18
N VAL A 98 1.06 4.64 -7.21
CA VAL A 98 1.66 3.31 -7.08
C VAL A 98 2.96 3.30 -7.88
N LEU A 99 4.06 2.91 -7.24
CA LEU A 99 5.38 2.79 -7.84
C LEU A 99 5.81 1.32 -7.82
N GLY A 100 6.17 0.81 -8.98
CA GLY A 100 6.71 -0.54 -9.10
C GLY A 100 8.23 -0.58 -8.90
N PHE A 101 8.74 -1.54 -8.15
CA PHE A 101 10.19 -1.77 -7.96
C PHE A 101 10.59 -3.26 -8.10
N PRO A 102 11.83 -3.60 -8.50
CA PRO A 102 12.30 -5.00 -8.54
C PRO A 102 12.36 -5.62 -7.14
N ALA A 103 12.00 -6.91 -6.99
CA ALA A 103 11.99 -7.58 -5.67
C ALA A 103 13.35 -7.47 -4.93
N SER A 104 14.44 -7.59 -5.68
CA SER A 104 15.82 -7.50 -5.17
C SER A 104 16.22 -6.17 -4.52
N TRP A 105 15.40 -5.12 -4.64
CA TRP A 105 15.66 -3.82 -4.04
C TRP A 105 15.13 -3.67 -2.62
N ALA A 106 14.35 -4.63 -2.14
CA ALA A 106 13.76 -4.60 -0.81
C ALA A 106 14.20 -5.80 0.03
N MET A 107 14.30 -5.53 1.32
CA MET A 107 14.66 -6.50 2.36
C MET A 107 13.60 -6.47 3.45
N GLU A 108 13.25 -7.64 3.98
CA GLU A 108 12.37 -7.78 5.14
C GLU A 108 12.88 -8.92 6.02
N GLY A 109 12.84 -8.75 7.34
CA GLY A 109 13.39 -9.75 8.26
C GLY A 109 14.90 -10.01 8.10
N GLY A 110 15.64 -9.08 7.47
CA GLY A 110 17.07 -9.24 7.16
C GLY A 110 17.38 -9.95 5.85
N GLU A 111 16.36 -10.31 5.07
CA GLU A 111 16.49 -11.12 3.86
C GLU A 111 15.95 -10.39 2.62
N ILE A 112 16.60 -10.57 1.47
CA ILE A 112 16.10 -10.02 0.20
C ILE A 112 14.78 -10.72 -0.18
N LEU A 113 13.81 -9.92 -0.64
CA LEU A 113 12.49 -10.43 -0.99
C LEU A 113 12.53 -11.32 -2.24
N PRO A 114 11.67 -12.35 -2.29
CA PRO A 114 11.55 -13.20 -3.45
C PRO A 114 10.75 -12.49 -4.55
N GLU A 115 10.81 -13.03 -5.77
CA GLU A 115 9.94 -12.55 -6.84
C GLU A 115 8.45 -12.81 -6.50
N PRO A 116 7.52 -11.96 -6.98
CA PRO A 116 6.09 -12.25 -6.98
C PRO A 116 5.71 -13.71 -7.29
N GLY A 117 5.05 -14.38 -6.36
CA GLY A 117 4.58 -15.77 -6.50
C GLY A 117 5.50 -16.81 -5.85
N GLN A 118 6.64 -16.40 -5.30
CA GLN A 118 7.60 -17.27 -4.60
C GLN A 118 7.56 -17.08 -3.07
N GLU A 119 6.52 -16.42 -2.53
CA GLU A 119 6.40 -16.12 -1.11
C GLU A 119 6.32 -17.37 -0.23
N ASP A 120 5.57 -18.39 -0.65
CA ASP A 120 5.38 -19.61 0.16
C ASP A 120 6.68 -20.38 0.37
N GLU A 121 7.49 -20.55 -0.68
CA GLU A 121 8.81 -21.19 -0.58
C GLU A 121 9.76 -20.36 0.30
N TRP A 122 9.72 -19.03 0.15
CA TRP A 122 10.55 -18.12 0.91
C TRP A 122 10.19 -18.07 2.40
N LEU A 123 8.90 -18.21 2.75
CA LEU A 123 8.45 -18.26 4.15
C LEU A 123 8.75 -19.61 4.82
N ASN A 124 8.64 -20.72 4.08
CA ASN A 124 8.77 -22.07 4.64
C ASN A 124 10.22 -22.61 4.69
N ARG A 125 11.22 -21.82 4.28
CA ARG A 125 12.64 -22.25 4.24
C ARG A 125 13.34 -22.31 5.62
N THR A 126 12.61 -22.04 6.69
CA THR A 126 13.15 -21.88 8.07
C THR A 126 12.39 -22.79 9.02
#